data_AF-A0A925HSE9-F1
#
_entry.id   AF-A0A925HSE9-F1
#
_cell.length_a   1.000
_cell.length_b   1.000
_cell.length_c   1.000
_cell.angle_alpha   90.00
_cell.angle_beta   90.00
_cell.angle_gamma   90.00
#
_symmetry.space_group_name_H-M   'P 1'
#
loop_
_entity.id
_entity.type
_entity.pdbx_description
1 polymer ?
#
loop_
_entity_poly.entity_id
_entity_poly.type
_entity_poly.pdbx_seq_one_letter_code
_entity_poly.pdbx_strand_id
1 'polypeptide(L)'
;MILQLLKDETRETHAALERQMPLLDANLSATDYLHMVAKLFTYHTPLEAVLVSSPGFAEIGLDYADRGKTARLARDLCALGASAVDLDEMRQCESLPPLAHPSHVFGCLYVLEGATLGGQIVARHLQASLGLTPETGASYFSGYGVQTGPQWKVFCALLTAYAARTEDTNEILAGAHATYATLSAWMRATDDAPASGATERRSTQHALA
;
A
#
# COMPACT_ATOMS: atom_id res chain seq x y z
N MET A 1 -4.04 26.54 4.72
CA MET A 1 -2.84 25.76 5.15
C MET A 1 -2.78 24.49 4.32
N ILE A 2 -1.59 24.07 3.89
CA ILE A 2 -1.38 22.97 2.92
C ILE A 2 -2.13 21.67 3.25
N LEU A 3 -2.19 21.28 4.52
CA LEU A 3 -2.86 20.03 4.94
C LEU A 3 -4.38 20.04 4.67
N GLN A 4 -5.03 21.18 4.89
CA GLN A 4 -6.46 21.32 4.62
C GLN A 4 -6.71 21.27 3.11
N LEU A 5 -5.85 21.91 2.32
CA LEU A 5 -5.93 21.89 0.87
C LEU A 5 -5.75 20.48 0.32
N LEU A 6 -4.72 19.74 0.74
CA LEU A 6 -4.53 18.33 0.38
C LEU A 6 -5.76 17.49 0.71
N LYS A 7 -6.32 17.62 1.92
CA LYS A 7 -7.52 16.89 2.32
C LYS A 7 -8.72 17.20 1.42
N ASP A 8 -8.90 18.46 1.04
CA ASP A 8 -10.04 18.90 0.25
C ASP A 8 -9.89 18.48 -1.22
N GLU A 9 -8.71 18.72 -1.82
CA GLU A 9 -8.41 18.37 -3.21
C GLU A 9 -8.40 16.86 -3.43
N THR A 10 -7.89 16.07 -2.49
CA THR A 10 -7.85 14.61 -2.65
C THR A 10 -9.09 13.89 -2.13
N ARG A 11 -10.15 14.61 -1.71
CA ARG A 11 -11.32 13.99 -1.06
C ARG A 11 -12.04 13.00 -1.97
N GLU A 12 -12.32 13.41 -3.20
CA GLU A 12 -13.04 12.58 -4.17
C GLU A 12 -12.21 11.37 -4.61
N THR A 13 -10.90 11.57 -4.83
CA THR A 13 -9.99 10.48 -5.20
C THR A 13 -9.81 9.47 -4.06
N HIS A 14 -9.75 9.94 -2.81
CA HIS A 14 -9.74 9.07 -1.63
C HIS A 14 -11.02 8.24 -1.55
N ALA A 15 -12.20 8.88 -1.62
CA ALA A 15 -13.49 8.17 -1.55
C ALA A 15 -13.66 7.20 -2.72
N ALA A 16 -13.16 7.53 -3.92
CA ALA A 16 -13.18 6.65 -5.07
C ALA A 16 -12.28 5.41 -4.90
N LEU A 17 -11.11 5.58 -4.28
CA LEU A 17 -10.22 4.47 -3.96
C LEU A 17 -10.82 3.57 -2.87
N GLU A 18 -11.43 4.13 -1.83
CA GLU A 18 -12.12 3.34 -0.79
C GLU A 18 -13.21 2.43 -1.38
N ARG A 19 -13.97 2.91 -2.37
CA ARG A 19 -14.98 2.07 -3.05
C ARG A 19 -14.38 0.90 -3.84
N GLN A 20 -13.12 0.99 -4.27
CA GLN A 20 -12.40 -0.10 -4.95
C GLN A 20 -11.81 -1.11 -3.96
N MET A 21 -11.76 -0.75 -2.68
CA MET A 21 -11.20 -1.55 -1.59
C MET A 21 -12.28 -1.76 -0.52
N PRO A 22 -13.30 -2.61 -0.76
CA PRO A 22 -14.41 -2.84 0.16
C PRO A 22 -14.01 -3.65 1.41
N LEU A 23 -12.93 -3.24 2.06
CA LEU A 23 -12.31 -3.87 3.23
C LEU A 23 -13.19 -3.81 4.49
N LEU A 24 -14.22 -2.95 4.47
CA LEU A 24 -15.22 -2.83 5.52
C LEU A 24 -16.54 -3.54 5.19
N ASP A 25 -16.60 -4.27 4.07
CA ASP A 25 -17.75 -5.13 3.77
C ASP A 25 -17.82 -6.27 4.81
N ALA A 26 -19.03 -6.51 5.33
CA ALA A 26 -19.27 -7.59 6.28
C ALA A 26 -19.16 -8.99 5.64
N ASN A 27 -19.29 -9.07 4.32
CA ASN A 27 -19.20 -10.30 3.54
C ASN A 27 -17.84 -10.47 2.84
N LEU A 28 -16.84 -9.65 3.17
CA LEU A 28 -15.49 -9.78 2.61
C LEU A 28 -14.97 -11.20 2.83
N SER A 29 -14.67 -11.92 1.76
CA SER A 29 -14.12 -13.26 1.85
C SER A 29 -12.61 -13.24 2.13
N ALA A 30 -12.09 -14.32 2.72
CA ALA A 30 -10.63 -14.47 2.92
C ALA A 30 -9.85 -14.42 1.60
N THR A 31 -10.42 -14.99 0.52
CA THR A 31 -9.82 -14.96 -0.82
C THR A 31 -9.76 -13.54 -1.39
N ASP A 32 -10.86 -12.77 -1.28
CA ASP A 32 -10.88 -11.38 -1.76
C ASP A 32 -9.93 -10.50 -0.94
N TYR A 33 -9.84 -10.74 0.36
CA TYR A 33 -8.87 -10.08 1.22
C TYR A 33 -7.43 -10.41 0.82
N LEU A 34 -7.10 -11.68 0.57
CA LEU A 34 -5.77 -12.10 0.11
C LEU A 34 -5.40 -11.39 -1.21
N HIS A 35 -6.31 -11.37 -2.19
CA HIS A 35 -6.09 -10.65 -3.45
C HIS A 35 -5.85 -9.15 -3.20
N MET A 36 -6.61 -8.53 -2.30
CA MET A 36 -6.42 -7.12 -1.94
C MET A 36 -5.02 -6.84 -1.36
N VAL A 37 -4.57 -7.69 -0.42
CA VAL A 37 -3.23 -7.58 0.17
C VAL A 37 -2.15 -7.81 -0.89
N ALA A 38 -2.34 -8.76 -1.81
CA ALA A 38 -1.40 -9.00 -2.91
C ALA A 38 -1.27 -7.80 -3.85
N LYS A 39 -2.39 -7.14 -4.19
CA LYS A 39 -2.37 -5.91 -5.00
C LYS A 39 -1.69 -4.74 -4.30
N LEU A 40 -1.90 -4.60 -2.99
CA LEU A 40 -1.20 -3.60 -2.19
C LEU A 40 0.30 -3.91 -2.14
N PHE A 41 0.69 -5.17 -1.94
CA PHE A 41 2.09 -5.60 -1.94
C PHE A 41 2.80 -5.27 -3.26
N THR A 42 2.17 -5.62 -4.39
CA THR A 42 2.74 -5.39 -5.73
C THR A 42 2.76 -3.94 -6.17
N TYR A 43 1.95 -3.07 -5.54
CA TYR A 43 2.04 -1.62 -5.71
C TYR A 43 3.13 -1.00 -4.81
N HIS A 44 3.12 -1.35 -3.53
CA HIS A 44 4.03 -0.77 -2.54
C HIS A 44 5.49 -1.14 -2.78
N THR A 45 5.77 -2.38 -3.19
CA THR A 45 7.14 -2.86 -3.36
C THR A 45 7.96 -1.98 -4.31
N PRO A 46 7.54 -1.78 -5.58
CA PRO A 46 8.30 -0.92 -6.49
C PRO A 46 8.16 0.57 -6.13
N LEU A 47 7.02 1.01 -5.57
CA LEU A 47 6.85 2.40 -5.13
C LEU A 47 7.86 2.78 -4.04
N GLU A 48 8.00 1.95 -3.01
CA GLU A 48 8.91 2.23 -1.90
C GLU A 48 10.37 2.19 -2.35
N ALA A 49 10.72 1.30 -3.28
CA ALA A 49 12.06 1.27 -3.87
C ALA A 49 12.40 2.57 -4.61
N VAL A 50 11.47 3.09 -5.42
CA VAL A 50 11.65 4.37 -6.12
C VAL A 50 11.63 5.54 -5.12
N LEU A 51 10.76 5.49 -4.11
CA LEU A 51 10.64 6.53 -3.09
C LEU A 51 11.95 6.74 -2.34
N VAL A 52 12.54 5.68 -1.78
CA VAL A 52 13.77 5.78 -0.99
C VAL A 52 15.01 6.10 -1.84
N SER A 53 14.98 5.76 -3.13
CA SER A 53 16.06 6.07 -4.08
C SER A 53 15.89 7.42 -4.78
N SER A 54 14.75 8.09 -4.60
CA SER A 54 14.49 9.37 -5.23
C SER A 54 15.43 10.47 -4.70
N PRO A 55 15.95 11.35 -5.56
CA PRO A 55 16.86 12.43 -5.12
C PRO A 55 16.24 13.34 -4.04
N GLY A 56 14.93 13.56 -4.11
CA GLY A 56 14.21 14.40 -3.17
C GLY A 56 13.91 13.77 -1.81
N PHE A 57 14.17 12.48 -1.63
CA PHE A 57 13.84 11.77 -0.39
C PHE A 57 14.69 12.21 0.81
N ALA A 58 15.97 12.48 0.58
CA ALA A 58 16.89 12.90 1.63
C ALA A 58 16.45 14.22 2.29
N GLU A 59 15.80 15.10 1.54
CA GLU A 59 15.32 16.40 2.01
C GLU A 59 14.09 16.32 2.91
N ILE A 60 13.38 15.18 2.92
CA ILE A 60 12.18 14.99 3.73
C ILE A 60 12.55 14.95 5.22
N GLY A 61 13.74 14.45 5.56
CA GLY A 61 14.19 14.30 6.95
C GLY A 61 13.36 13.28 7.74
N LEU A 62 12.72 12.34 7.04
CA LEU A 62 11.86 11.31 7.61
C LEU A 62 12.61 9.98 7.69
N ASP A 63 12.72 9.40 8.88
CA ASP A 63 13.13 8.00 9.00
C ASP A 63 12.00 7.10 8.45
N TYR A 64 12.33 6.34 7.42
CA TYR A 64 11.39 5.51 6.68
C TYR A 64 11.55 4.02 6.97
N ALA A 65 12.58 3.62 7.70
CA ALA A 65 12.82 2.21 8.02
C ALA A 65 11.60 1.58 8.69
N ASP A 66 11.02 2.28 9.68
CA ASP A 66 9.84 1.83 10.41
C ASP A 66 8.51 2.19 9.71
N ARG A 67 8.57 3.00 8.65
CA ARG A 67 7.39 3.44 7.89
C ARG A 67 7.05 2.52 6.73
N GLY A 68 8.04 1.79 6.23
CA GLY A 68 7.89 0.84 5.12
C GLY A 68 6.68 -0.08 5.27
N LYS A 69 5.90 -0.18 4.19
CA LYS A 69 4.69 -1.01 4.08
C LYS A 69 4.99 -2.37 3.49
N THR A 70 5.98 -2.44 2.59
CA THR A 70 6.32 -3.66 1.85
C THR A 70 6.59 -4.84 2.78
N ALA A 71 7.40 -4.65 3.83
CA ALA A 71 7.71 -5.71 4.78
C ALA A 71 6.48 -6.18 5.60
N ARG A 72 5.53 -5.28 5.88
CA ARG A 72 4.28 -5.62 6.58
C ARG A 72 3.34 -6.41 5.67
N LEU A 73 3.22 -5.97 4.42
CA LEU A 73 2.41 -6.66 3.40
C LEU A 73 2.97 -8.05 3.08
N ALA A 74 4.29 -8.19 2.95
CA ALA A 74 4.93 -9.50 2.77
C ALA A 74 4.65 -10.44 3.96
N ARG A 75 4.76 -9.92 5.20
CA ARG A 75 4.41 -10.69 6.41
C ARG A 75 2.94 -11.13 6.38
N ASP A 76 2.04 -10.24 5.99
CA ASP A 76 0.62 -10.53 5.91
C ASP A 76 0.34 -11.63 4.88
N LEU A 77 0.92 -11.54 3.69
CA LEU A 77 0.78 -12.57 2.65
C LEU A 77 1.31 -13.93 3.12
N CYS A 78 2.47 -13.96 3.78
CA CYS A 78 3.02 -15.19 4.34
C CYS A 78 2.11 -15.79 5.42
N ALA A 79 1.54 -14.96 6.30
CA ALA A 79 0.60 -15.40 7.33
C ALA A 79 -0.72 -15.94 6.74
N LEU A 80 -1.11 -15.43 5.56
CA LEU A 80 -2.27 -15.88 4.79
C LEU A 80 -1.97 -17.09 3.89
N GLY A 81 -0.75 -17.61 3.89
CA GLY A 81 -0.37 -18.85 3.23
C GLY A 81 0.45 -18.72 1.94
N ALA A 82 0.88 -17.52 1.54
CA ALA A 82 1.82 -17.35 0.43
C ALA A 82 3.24 -17.79 0.84
N SER A 83 3.98 -18.40 -0.08
CA SER A 83 5.41 -18.68 0.08
C SER A 83 6.26 -17.50 -0.41
N ALA A 84 7.54 -17.47 -0.03
CA ALA A 84 8.48 -16.46 -0.55
C ALA A 84 8.63 -16.53 -2.08
N VAL A 85 8.57 -17.74 -2.66
CA VAL A 85 8.61 -17.93 -4.12
C VAL A 85 7.40 -17.28 -4.77
N ASP A 86 6.21 -17.45 -4.18
CA ASP A 86 4.99 -16.82 -4.71
C ASP A 86 5.13 -15.30 -4.74
N LEU A 87 5.77 -14.68 -3.73
CA LEU A 87 5.97 -13.23 -3.67
C LEU A 87 6.92 -12.72 -4.76
N ASP A 88 8.03 -13.42 -4.99
CA ASP A 88 9.05 -13.03 -5.97
C ASP A 88 8.53 -13.14 -7.42
N GLU A 89 7.55 -14.01 -7.67
CA GLU A 89 6.93 -14.23 -8.98
C GLU A 89 5.75 -13.28 -9.26
N MET A 90 5.25 -12.55 -8.26
CA MET A 90 4.13 -11.62 -8.44
C MET A 90 4.51 -10.45 -9.36
N ARG A 91 3.64 -10.19 -10.35
CA ARG A 91 3.78 -9.02 -11.22
C ARG A 91 3.67 -7.74 -10.42
N GLN A 92 4.73 -6.94 -10.48
CA GLN A 92 4.82 -5.65 -9.80
C GLN A 92 4.15 -4.54 -10.62
N CYS A 93 3.69 -3.49 -9.94
CA CYS A 93 3.14 -2.31 -10.61
C CYS A 93 4.26 -1.54 -11.33
N GLU A 94 4.10 -1.35 -12.65
CA GLU A 94 5.06 -0.61 -13.48
C GLU A 94 4.72 0.89 -13.59
N SER A 95 3.46 1.27 -13.32
CA SER A 95 3.00 2.66 -13.43
C SER A 95 2.94 3.33 -12.06
N LEU A 96 4.01 4.04 -11.73
CA LEU A 96 4.20 4.70 -10.44
C LEU A 96 4.07 6.23 -10.55
N PRO A 97 3.74 6.94 -9.46
CA PRO A 97 3.73 8.40 -9.47
C PRO A 97 5.15 8.94 -9.73
N PRO A 98 5.28 10.13 -10.35
CA PRO A 98 6.57 10.73 -10.61
C PRO A 98 7.19 11.22 -9.29
N LEU A 99 8.25 10.58 -8.80
CA LEU A 99 8.94 10.95 -7.56
C LEU A 99 10.22 11.76 -7.81
N ALA A 100 10.27 12.51 -8.90
CA ALA A 100 11.48 13.22 -9.34
C ALA A 100 11.86 14.46 -8.50
N HIS A 101 10.94 14.99 -7.68
CA HIS A 101 11.11 16.22 -6.91
C HIS A 101 10.66 16.02 -5.45
N PRO A 102 11.29 16.64 -4.44
CA PRO A 102 10.87 16.52 -3.04
C PRO A 102 9.38 16.84 -2.82
N SER A 103 8.83 17.83 -3.54
CA SER A 103 7.39 18.17 -3.49
C SER A 103 6.50 16.98 -3.87
N HIS A 104 6.84 16.24 -4.93
CA HIS A 104 6.09 15.04 -5.32
C HIS A 104 6.22 13.92 -4.28
N VAL A 105 7.41 13.76 -3.69
CA VAL A 105 7.66 12.80 -2.60
C VAL A 105 6.78 13.12 -1.39
N PHE A 106 6.70 14.40 -1.00
CA PHE A 106 5.80 14.84 0.07
C PHE A 106 4.32 14.57 -0.24
N GLY A 107 3.89 14.81 -1.47
CA GLY A 107 2.54 14.46 -1.93
C GLY A 107 2.26 12.94 -1.85
N CYS A 108 3.21 12.12 -2.28
CA CYS A 108 3.11 10.66 -2.20
C CYS A 108 3.03 10.18 -0.74
N LEU A 109 3.97 10.63 0.10
CA LEU A 109 4.00 10.31 1.53
C LEU A 109 2.73 10.74 2.25
N TYR A 110 2.09 11.85 1.85
CA TYR A 110 0.81 12.26 2.42
C TYR A 110 -0.28 11.18 2.23
N VAL A 111 -0.33 10.56 1.06
CA VAL A 111 -1.25 9.46 0.77
C VAL A 111 -0.89 8.22 1.60
N LEU A 112 0.38 7.81 1.58
CA LEU A 112 0.82 6.58 2.26
C LEU A 112 0.71 6.66 3.79
N GLU A 113 1.13 7.78 4.37
CA GLU A 113 1.04 8.00 5.82
C GLU A 113 -0.40 8.25 6.25
N GLY A 114 -1.20 8.94 5.44
CA GLY A 114 -2.61 9.18 5.71
C GLY A 114 -3.42 7.89 5.75
N ALA A 115 -3.12 6.94 4.85
CA ALA A 115 -3.78 5.63 4.80
C ALA A 115 -3.62 4.82 6.10
N THR A 116 -2.56 5.05 6.88
CA THR A 116 -2.35 4.35 8.15
C THR A 116 -3.42 4.66 9.21
N LEU A 117 -4.02 5.87 9.16
CA LEU A 117 -5.10 6.27 10.08
C LEU A 117 -6.38 5.48 9.80
N GLY A 118 -6.79 5.43 8.53
CA GLY A 118 -7.93 4.62 8.09
C GLY A 118 -7.69 3.13 8.28
N GLY A 119 -6.44 2.68 8.09
CA GLY A 119 -6.02 1.31 8.34
C GLY A 119 -6.37 0.81 9.75
N GLN A 120 -6.30 1.66 10.79
CA GLN A 120 -6.70 1.26 12.14
C GLN A 120 -8.17 0.86 12.24
N ILE A 121 -9.05 1.47 11.44
CA ILE A 121 -10.46 1.12 11.38
C ILE A 121 -10.61 -0.22 10.67
N VAL A 122 -9.93 -0.38 9.54
CA VAL A 122 -9.90 -1.64 8.78
C VAL A 122 -9.39 -2.80 9.63
N ALA A 123 -8.28 -2.63 10.37
CA ALA A 123 -7.71 -3.67 11.22
C ALA A 123 -8.71 -4.17 12.28
N ARG A 124 -9.47 -3.27 12.92
CA ARG A 124 -10.53 -3.67 13.88
C ARG A 124 -11.67 -4.41 13.21
N HIS A 125 -12.06 -3.99 12.00
CA HIS A 125 -13.09 -4.70 11.22
C HIS A 125 -12.62 -6.10 10.84
N LEU A 126 -11.42 -6.24 10.27
CA LEU A 126 -10.83 -7.53 9.90
C LEU A 126 -10.70 -8.48 11.09
N GLN A 127 -10.36 -7.96 12.28
CA GLN A 127 -10.35 -8.76 13.49
C GLN A 127 -11.75 -9.27 13.84
N ALA A 128 -12.78 -8.43 13.71
CA ALA A 128 -14.15 -8.79 14.04
C ALA A 128 -14.81 -9.72 13.00
N SER A 129 -14.52 -9.53 11.71
CA SER A 129 -15.17 -10.24 10.61
C SER A 129 -14.42 -11.50 10.17
N LEU A 130 -13.08 -11.47 10.16
CA LEU A 130 -12.22 -12.55 9.67
C LEU A 130 -11.30 -13.13 10.76
N GLY A 131 -11.29 -12.57 11.97
CA GLY A 131 -10.41 -13.03 13.06
C GLY A 131 -8.93 -12.70 12.85
N LEU A 132 -8.61 -11.77 11.94
CA LEU A 132 -7.23 -11.41 11.60
C LEU A 132 -6.63 -10.42 12.60
N THR A 133 -5.37 -10.64 12.97
CA THR A 133 -4.58 -9.78 13.87
C THR A 133 -3.32 -9.31 13.13
N PRO A 134 -2.53 -8.39 13.71
CA PRO A 134 -1.24 -8.00 13.12
C PRO A 134 -0.30 -9.21 12.87
N GLU A 135 -0.42 -10.27 13.64
CA GLU A 135 0.41 -11.48 13.55
C GLU A 135 -0.13 -12.50 12.55
N THR A 136 -1.42 -12.42 12.18
CA THR A 136 -2.10 -13.43 11.36
C THR A 136 -2.58 -12.94 10.01
N GLY A 137 -2.17 -11.74 9.57
CA GLY A 137 -2.47 -11.23 8.23
C GLY A 137 -2.98 -9.80 8.14
N ALA A 138 -2.95 -9.01 9.22
CA ALA A 138 -3.40 -7.61 9.24
C ALA A 138 -2.33 -6.61 9.76
N SER A 139 -1.05 -6.94 9.68
CA SER A 139 0.08 -6.09 10.09
C SER A 139 0.11 -4.76 9.34
N TYR A 140 -0.20 -4.74 8.04
CA TYR A 140 -0.21 -3.54 7.20
C TYR A 140 -1.25 -2.53 7.69
N PHE A 141 -2.51 -2.96 7.84
CA PHE A 141 -3.60 -2.08 8.29
C PHE A 141 -3.44 -1.65 9.75
N SER A 142 -2.69 -2.42 10.55
CA SER A 142 -2.33 -2.06 11.92
C SER A 142 -1.34 -0.90 12.02
N GLY A 143 -0.83 -0.38 10.89
CA GLY A 143 -0.06 0.86 10.84
C GLY A 143 1.15 0.85 11.78
N TYR A 144 1.20 1.82 12.69
CA TYR A 144 2.22 1.91 13.74
C TYR A 144 1.64 1.58 15.12
N GLY A 145 0.51 0.88 15.17
CA GLY A 145 -0.26 0.65 16.39
C GLY A 145 -0.59 1.96 17.09
N VAL A 146 -0.30 2.04 18.39
CA VAL A 146 -0.51 3.25 19.21
C VAL A 146 0.28 4.47 18.73
N GLN A 147 1.35 4.27 17.94
CA GLN A 147 2.16 5.35 17.39
C GLN A 147 1.60 5.92 16.07
N THR A 148 0.48 5.39 15.56
CA THR A 148 -0.08 5.84 14.26
C THR A 148 -0.38 7.34 14.24
N GLY A 149 -1.11 7.84 15.25
CA GLY A 149 -1.40 9.26 15.39
C GLY A 149 -0.17 10.14 15.59
N PRO A 150 0.74 9.81 16.54
CA PRO A 150 2.00 10.52 16.70
C PRO A 150 2.86 10.60 15.42
N GLN A 151 3.05 9.48 14.71
CA GLN A 151 3.84 9.43 13.48
C GLN A 151 3.22 10.25 12.34
N TRP A 152 1.89 10.27 12.25
CA TRP A 152 1.17 11.15 11.33
C TRP A 152 1.43 12.63 11.65
N LYS A 153 1.36 13.03 12.92
CA LYS A 153 1.64 14.41 13.34
C LYS A 153 3.06 14.85 13.00
N VAL A 154 4.05 13.97 13.20
CA VAL A 154 5.45 14.23 12.82
C VAL A 154 5.55 14.50 11.31
N PHE A 155 4.95 13.63 10.49
CA PHE A 155 4.93 13.82 9.05
C PHE A 155 4.24 15.14 8.64
N CYS A 156 3.06 15.45 9.20
CA CYS A 156 2.35 16.69 8.92
C CYS A 156 3.17 17.95 9.25
N ALA A 157 3.96 17.91 10.33
CA ALA A 157 4.84 19.02 10.70
C ALA A 157 5.94 19.24 9.66
N LEU A 158 6.60 18.16 9.20
CA LEU A 158 7.62 18.22 8.15
C LEU A 158 7.05 18.76 6.83
N LEU A 159 5.90 18.23 6.41
CA LEU A 159 5.20 18.68 5.20
C LEU A 159 4.81 20.16 5.27
N THR A 160 4.29 20.60 6.42
CA THR A 160 3.88 22.01 6.61
C THR A 160 5.11 22.94 6.58
N ALA A 161 6.21 22.55 7.22
CA ALA A 161 7.44 23.33 7.21
C ALA A 161 8.06 23.41 5.81
N TYR A 162 8.04 22.31 5.05
CA TYR A 162 8.51 22.28 3.66
C TYR A 162 7.68 23.21 2.78
N ALA A 163 6.34 23.08 2.80
CA ALA A 163 5.45 23.87 1.97
C ALA A 163 5.54 25.38 2.26
N ALA A 164 5.79 25.76 3.51
CA ALA A 164 6.01 27.16 3.89
C ALA A 164 7.34 27.73 3.37
N ARG A 165 8.32 26.88 3.06
CA ARG A 165 9.65 27.29 2.59
C ARG A 165 9.75 27.39 1.07
N THR A 166 9.08 26.50 0.33
CA THR A 166 9.26 26.39 -1.13
C THR A 166 8.13 27.02 -1.95
N GLU A 167 6.97 27.28 -1.35
CA GLU A 167 5.76 27.71 -2.05
C GLU A 167 5.24 26.71 -3.11
N ASP A 168 5.77 25.48 -3.15
CA ASP A 168 5.46 24.42 -4.14
C ASP A 168 4.14 23.68 -3.88
N THR A 169 3.10 24.39 -3.43
CA THR A 169 1.81 23.78 -3.06
C THR A 169 1.22 22.94 -4.19
N ASN A 170 1.31 23.42 -5.43
CA ASN A 170 0.77 22.72 -6.60
C ASN A 170 1.51 21.43 -6.91
N GLU A 171 2.84 21.39 -6.76
CA GLU A 171 3.64 20.18 -7.00
C GLU A 171 3.40 19.13 -5.90
N ILE A 172 3.18 19.56 -4.66
CA ILE A 172 2.78 18.66 -3.56
C ILE A 172 1.42 18.03 -3.86
N LEU A 173 0.45 18.82 -4.30
CA LEU A 173 -0.86 18.32 -4.72
C LEU A 173 -0.74 17.37 -5.90
N ALA A 174 0.06 17.71 -6.92
CA ALA A 174 0.30 16.87 -8.07
C ALA A 174 0.85 15.48 -7.68
N GLY A 175 1.79 15.43 -6.72
CA GLY A 175 2.32 14.18 -6.18
C GLY A 175 1.26 13.32 -5.49
N ALA A 176 0.39 13.95 -4.69
CA ALA A 176 -0.70 13.25 -4.01
C ALA A 176 -1.74 12.71 -5.02
N HIS A 177 -2.15 13.53 -5.98
CA HIS A 177 -3.09 13.11 -7.03
C HIS A 177 -2.52 12.00 -7.91
N ALA A 178 -1.25 12.09 -8.32
CA ALA A 178 -0.59 11.05 -9.09
C ALA A 178 -0.51 9.72 -8.31
N THR A 179 -0.29 9.78 -7.00
CA THR A 179 -0.26 8.60 -6.13
C THR A 179 -1.64 7.94 -6.06
N TYR A 180 -2.71 8.71 -5.81
CA TYR A 180 -4.07 8.18 -5.89
C TYR A 180 -4.41 7.62 -7.27
N ALA A 181 -4.03 8.32 -8.34
CA ALA A 181 -4.35 7.92 -9.71
C ALA A 181 -3.71 6.58 -10.08
N THR A 182 -2.42 6.41 -9.78
CA THR A 182 -1.67 5.18 -10.07
C THR A 182 -2.12 4.01 -9.21
N LEU A 183 -2.30 4.23 -7.89
CA LEU A 183 -2.85 3.20 -7.00
C LEU A 183 -4.24 2.77 -7.46
N SER A 184 -5.13 3.73 -7.75
CA SER A 184 -6.48 3.42 -8.22
C SER A 184 -6.49 2.71 -9.57
N ALA A 185 -5.60 3.07 -10.50
CA ALA A 185 -5.45 2.34 -11.76
C ALA A 185 -5.01 0.89 -11.51
N TRP A 186 -4.05 0.68 -10.61
CA TRP A 186 -3.60 -0.66 -10.22
C TRP A 186 -4.72 -1.47 -9.56
N MET A 187 -5.48 -0.88 -8.63
CA MET A 187 -6.60 -1.55 -7.97
C MET A 187 -7.71 -1.98 -8.93
N ARG A 188 -7.88 -1.28 -10.06
CA ARG A 188 -8.82 -1.68 -11.13
C ARG A 188 -8.27 -2.70 -12.12
N ALA A 189 -6.96 -2.79 -12.29
CA ALA A 189 -6.37 -3.76 -13.22
C ALA A 189 -6.78 -5.18 -12.81
N THR A 190 -7.30 -5.96 -13.74
CA THR A 190 -7.50 -7.39 -13.51
C THR A 190 -6.13 -8.06 -13.52
N ASP A 191 -5.89 -8.98 -12.60
CA ASP A 191 -4.73 -9.85 -12.69
C ASP A 191 -4.89 -10.68 -13.97
N ASP A 192 -4.01 -10.51 -14.94
CA ASP A 192 -3.91 -11.46 -16.05
C ASP A 192 -3.52 -12.80 -15.42
N ALA A 193 -4.51 -13.69 -15.26
CA ALA A 193 -4.33 -14.97 -14.60
C ALA A 193 -3.22 -15.78 -15.31
N PRO A 194 -2.19 -16.29 -14.61
CA PRO A 194 -1.45 -17.40 -15.14
C PRO A 194 -2.39 -18.62 -15.21
N ALA A 195 -2.47 -19.22 -16.39
CA ALA A 195 -3.22 -20.45 -16.61
C ALA A 195 -2.82 -21.50 -15.56
N SER A 196 -3.81 -22.12 -14.93
CA SER A 196 -3.61 -23.20 -13.96
C SER A 196 -2.80 -24.33 -14.60
N GLY A 197 -1.51 -24.41 -14.27
CA GLY A 197 -0.67 -25.57 -14.56
C GLY A 197 -0.93 -26.67 -13.54
N ALA A 198 -2.10 -27.32 -13.63
CA ALA A 198 -2.36 -28.55 -12.89
C ALA A 198 -1.27 -29.57 -13.26
N THR A 199 -0.36 -29.83 -12.33
CA THR A 199 0.64 -30.88 -12.45
C THR A 199 -0.09 -32.21 -12.29
N GLU A 200 -0.55 -32.80 -13.39
CA GLU A 200 -0.87 -34.22 -13.42
C GLU A 200 0.43 -35.02 -13.27
N ARG A 201 0.73 -35.43 -12.03
CA ARG A 201 1.63 -36.56 -11.79
C ARG A 201 0.93 -37.81 -12.32
N ARG A 202 1.22 -38.22 -13.56
CA ARG A 202 0.99 -39.59 -14.00
C ARG A 202 2.05 -40.49 -13.41
N SER A 203 1.72 -41.10 -12.28
CA SER A 203 2.34 -42.35 -11.83
C SER A 203 1.42 -43.50 -12.25
N THR A 204 1.84 -44.28 -13.25
CA THR A 204 1.44 -45.68 -13.44
C THR A 204 2.63 -46.38 -14.11
N GLN A 205 3.45 -47.09 -13.33
CA GLN A 205 3.41 -48.56 -13.24
C GLN A 205 3.33 -49.25 -14.62
N HIS A 206 4.47 -49.82 -15.04
CA HIS A 206 4.46 -51.13 -15.67
C HIS A 206 5.53 -52.01 -15.04
N ALA A 207 5.07 -53.18 -14.59
CA ALA A 207 5.81 -54.21 -13.91
C ALA A 207 6.52 -55.13 -14.91
N LEU A 208 7.65 -55.68 -14.44
CA LEU A 208 8.17 -57.04 -14.66
C LEU A 208 7.92 -57.73 -16.02
N ALA A 209 9.00 -57.92 -16.77
CA ALA A 209 9.52 -59.23 -17.17
C ALA A 209 11.01 -59.09 -17.52
#